data_AF-A0A167VVI3-F1
#
_entry.id   AF-A0A167VVI3-F1
#
_cell.length_a   1.000
_cell.length_b   1.000
_cell.length_c   1.000
_cell.angle_alpha   90.00
_cell.angle_beta   90.00
_cell.angle_gamma   90.00
#
_symmetry.space_group_name_H-M   'P 1'
#
loop_
_entity.id
_entity.type
_entity.pdbx_description
1 polymer ?
#
loop_
_entity_poly.entity_id
_entity_poly.type
_entity_poly.pdbx_seq_one_letter_code
_entity_poly.pdbx_strand_id
1 'polypeptide(L)'
;RPPQVKEWLGMRRKWADLPIQDIEAFAIAWSAWWVALQPTERLRPHGRLRPPSYDADWTCLRKPGANGIQLLLVTLRWWGK
;
A
#
# COMPACT_ATOMS: atom_id res chain seq x y z
N ARG A 1 3.92 5.91 -3.47
CA ARG A 1 3.36 4.62 -3.96
C ARG A 1 4.44 3.92 -4.79
N PRO A 2 4.58 2.59 -4.72
CA PRO A 2 5.57 1.85 -5.49
C PRO A 2 5.41 2.03 -7.02
N PRO A 3 6.49 2.01 -7.80
CA PRO A 3 6.44 2.15 -9.26
C PRO A 3 5.59 1.07 -9.96
N GLN A 4 5.69 -0.18 -9.52
CA GLN A 4 4.96 -1.33 -10.07
C GLN A 4 3.44 -1.08 -10.00
N VAL A 5 2.99 -0.52 -8.88
CA VAL A 5 1.59 -0.15 -8.65
C VAL A 5 1.10 0.92 -9.65
N LYS A 6 1.97 1.83 -10.08
CA LYS A 6 1.66 2.83 -11.11
C LYS A 6 1.57 2.19 -12.50
N GLU A 7 2.46 1.27 -12.80
CA GLU A 7 2.49 0.55 -14.08
C GLU A 7 1.25 -0.33 -14.24
N TRP A 8 0.92 -1.11 -13.22
CA TRP A 8 -0.24 -1.98 -13.24
C TRP A 8 -1.57 -1.21 -13.40
N LEU A 9 -1.66 0.01 -12.86
CA LEU A 9 -2.82 0.90 -13.10
C LEU A 9 -2.98 1.31 -14.56
N GLY A 10 -1.88 1.44 -15.30
CA GLY A 10 -1.89 1.79 -16.72
C GLY A 10 -2.12 0.58 -17.62
N MET A 11 -1.71 -0.61 -17.16
CA MET A 11 -1.84 -1.85 -17.90
C MET A 11 -3.21 -2.46 -17.64
N ARG A 12 -4.08 -2.54 -18.66
CA ARG A 12 -5.36 -3.29 -18.61
C ARG A 12 -5.17 -4.82 -18.51
N ARG A 13 -4.03 -5.29 -18.00
CA ARG A 13 -3.70 -6.71 -17.85
C ARG A 13 -4.25 -7.25 -16.53
N LYS A 14 -4.44 -8.57 -16.46
CA LYS A 14 -4.76 -9.21 -15.19
C LYS A 14 -3.54 -9.09 -14.28
N TRP A 15 -3.78 -8.64 -13.04
CA TRP A 15 -2.73 -8.40 -12.04
C TRP A 15 -1.92 -9.65 -11.71
N ALA A 16 -2.50 -10.85 -11.90
CA ALA A 16 -1.82 -12.13 -11.75
C ALA A 16 -0.68 -12.35 -12.78
N ASP A 17 -0.70 -11.63 -13.90
CA ASP A 17 0.26 -11.78 -15.00
C ASP A 17 1.42 -10.77 -14.90
N LEU A 18 1.49 -9.99 -13.82
CA LEU A 18 2.48 -8.93 -13.64
C LEU A 18 3.58 -9.40 -12.66
N PRO A 19 4.71 -9.91 -13.16
CA PRO A 19 5.77 -10.44 -12.32
C PRO A 19 6.43 -9.32 -11.51
N ILE A 20 6.68 -9.57 -10.23
CA ILE A 20 7.59 -8.76 -9.43
C ILE A 20 8.96 -9.42 -9.50
N GLN A 21 9.91 -8.76 -10.17
CA GLN A 21 11.28 -9.27 -10.34
C GLN A 21 12.06 -9.25 -9.02
N ASP A 22 11.93 -8.17 -8.26
CA ASP A 22 12.57 -8.00 -6.95
C ASP A 22 11.50 -7.78 -5.87
N ILE A 23 11.17 -8.88 -5.19
CA ILE A 23 10.16 -8.90 -4.13
C ILE A 23 10.63 -8.10 -2.91
N GLU A 24 11.93 -8.08 -2.62
CA GLU A 24 12.48 -7.39 -1.45
C GLU A 24 12.41 -5.88 -1.63
N ALA A 25 12.87 -5.37 -2.78
CA ALA A 25 12.77 -3.95 -3.11
C ALA A 25 11.30 -3.49 -3.17
N PHE A 26 10.41 -4.34 -3.71
CA PHE A 26 8.97 -4.06 -3.68
C PHE A 26 8.43 -4.00 -2.25
N ALA A 27 8.79 -4.94 -1.39
CA ALA A 27 8.33 -4.98 0.01
C ALA A 27 8.77 -3.74 0.79
N ILE A 28 10.01 -3.29 0.60
CA ILE A 28 10.55 -2.06 1.22
C ILE A 28 9.75 -0.84 0.73
N ALA A 29 9.59 -0.68 -0.58
CA ALA A 29 8.87 0.45 -1.16
C ALA A 29 7.38 0.44 -0.77
N TRP A 30 6.78 -0.73 -0.68
CA TRP A 30 5.40 -0.92 -0.26
C TRP A 30 5.21 -0.57 1.21
N SER A 31 6.08 -1.05 2.09
CA SER A 31 6.05 -0.77 3.53
C SER A 31 6.18 0.74 3.81
N ALA A 32 7.15 1.40 3.17
CA ALA A 32 7.32 2.85 3.29
C ALA A 32 6.08 3.62 2.81
N TRP A 33 5.49 3.19 1.70
CA TRP A 33 4.24 3.78 1.20
C TRP A 33 3.07 3.55 2.16
N TRP A 34 2.94 2.36 2.74
CA TRP A 34 1.87 2.04 3.69
C TRP A 34 1.98 2.86 4.97
N VAL A 35 3.19 3.03 5.51
CA VAL A 35 3.45 3.87 6.69
C VAL A 35 3.09 5.33 6.41
N ALA A 36 3.45 5.86 5.23
CA ALA A 36 3.15 7.24 4.84
C ALA A 36 1.65 7.53 4.65
N LEU A 37 0.83 6.49 4.50
CA LEU A 37 -0.63 6.61 4.42
C LEU A 37 -1.31 6.60 5.80
N GLN A 38 -0.59 6.25 6.87
CA GLN A 38 -1.23 6.11 8.18
C GLN A 38 -1.50 7.46 8.84
N PRO A 39 -2.59 7.56 9.62
CA PRO A 39 -2.78 8.66 10.56
C PRO A 39 -1.56 8.84 11.47
N THR A 40 -1.26 10.08 11.82
CA THR A 40 -0.11 10.46 12.66
C THR A 40 -0.13 9.76 14.02
N GLU A 41 -1.32 9.52 14.55
CA GLU A 41 -1.58 8.85 15.84
C GLU A 41 -1.08 7.40 15.83
N ARG A 42 -1.01 6.78 14.63
CA ARG A 42 -0.54 5.42 14.44
C ARG A 42 0.97 5.32 14.31
N LEU A 43 1.68 6.40 14.03
CA LEU A 43 3.13 6.35 13.78
C LEU A 43 3.89 6.10 15.09
N ARG A 44 4.84 5.15 15.05
CA ARG A 44 5.89 4.98 16.07
C ARG A 44 7.26 5.19 15.42
N PRO A 45 8.31 5.41 16.24
CA PRO A 45 9.69 5.37 15.74
C PRO A 45 9.98 4.09 14.95
N HIS A 46 10.90 4.20 13.98
CA HIS A 46 11.36 3.09 13.13
C HIS A 46 10.27 2.42 12.28
N GLY A 47 9.25 3.17 11.85
CA GLY A 47 8.25 2.68 10.89
C GLY A 47 7.28 1.64 11.47
N ARG A 48 7.26 1.44 12.79
CA ARG A 48 6.26 0.60 13.45
C ARG A 48 4.94 1.34 13.54
N LEU A 49 3.83 0.62 13.39
CA LEU A 49 2.48 1.19 13.49
C LEU A 49 1.80 0.73 14.77
N ARG A 50 1.12 1.63 15.47
CA ARG A 50 0.20 1.28 16.54
C ARG A 50 -1.00 0.50 15.96
N PRO A 51 -1.66 -0.33 16.79
CA PRO A 51 -2.95 -0.90 16.43
C PRO A 51 -3.91 0.21 15.95
N PRO A 52 -4.77 -0.10 14.97
CA PRO A 52 -5.79 0.86 14.53
C PRO A 52 -6.71 1.22 15.71
N SER A 53 -7.13 2.48 15.77
CA SER A 53 -8.13 2.97 16.73
C SER A 53 -9.32 3.55 15.97
N TYR A 54 -10.52 3.41 16.53
CA TYR A 54 -11.73 4.06 16.01
C TYR A 54 -11.65 5.58 16.12
N ASP A 55 -10.89 6.09 17.09
CA ASP A 55 -10.76 7.53 17.36
C ASP A 55 -9.70 8.22 16.48
N ALA A 56 -8.96 7.47 15.66
CA ALA A 56 -7.93 8.04 14.81
C ALA A 56 -8.55 8.78 13.61
N ASP A 57 -7.92 9.88 13.19
CA ASP A 57 -8.36 10.61 12.01
C ASP A 57 -7.90 9.90 10.73
N TRP A 58 -8.83 9.18 10.10
CA TRP A 58 -8.60 8.47 8.85
C TRP A 58 -8.82 9.30 7.59
N THR A 59 -9.09 10.61 7.71
CA THR A 59 -9.30 11.49 6.55
C THR A 59 -8.07 11.57 5.65
N CYS A 60 -6.86 11.29 6.17
CA CYS A 60 -5.63 11.19 5.36
C CYS A 60 -5.73 10.12 4.25
N LEU A 61 -6.55 9.09 4.43
CA LEU A 61 -6.86 8.06 3.43
C LEU A 61 -7.93 8.50 2.42
N ARG A 62 -8.61 9.63 2.65
CA ARG A 62 -9.64 10.20 1.77
C ARG A 62 -9.02 10.84 0.53
N LYS A 63 -8.37 10.02 -0.29
CA LYS A 63 -7.79 10.42 -1.58
C LYS A 63 -8.82 10.11 -2.68
N PRO A 64 -9.50 11.11 -3.26
CA PRO A 64 -10.49 10.87 -4.31
C PRO A 64 -9.77 10.31 -5.55
N GLY A 65 -9.99 9.03 -5.83
CA GLY A 65 -9.43 8.33 -6.97
C GLY A 65 -10.07 6.95 -7.10
N ALA A 66 -10.36 6.54 -8.33
CA ALA A 66 -11.22 5.39 -8.63
C ALA A 66 -10.78 4.07 -7.95
N ASN A 67 -9.48 3.90 -7.67
CA ASN A 67 -8.92 2.60 -7.30
C ASN A 67 -8.14 2.59 -5.97
N GLY A 68 -8.28 3.61 -5.11
CA GLY A 68 -7.39 3.81 -3.94
C GLY A 68 -7.24 2.58 -3.03
N ILE A 69 -8.34 2.06 -2.51
CA ILE A 69 -8.32 0.91 -1.59
C ILE A 69 -8.15 -0.44 -2.31
N GLN A 70 -8.70 -0.57 -3.52
CA GLN A 70 -8.58 -1.78 -4.33
C GLN A 70 -7.12 -2.08 -4.68
N LEU A 71 -6.34 -1.04 -4.94
CA LEU A 71 -4.90 -1.13 -5.17
C LEU A 71 -4.17 -1.75 -3.98
N LEU A 72 -4.56 -1.33 -2.78
CA LEU A 72 -3.94 -1.79 -1.55
C LEU A 72 -4.19 -3.29 -1.37
N LEU A 73 -5.42 -3.73 -1.61
CA LEU A 73 -5.79 -5.14 -1.55
C LEU A 73 -5.02 -5.99 -2.58
N VAL A 74 -4.87 -5.51 -3.81
CA VAL A 74 -4.09 -6.21 -4.85
C VAL A 74 -2.63 -6.38 -4.44
N THR A 75 -2.02 -5.35 -3.85
CA THR A 75 -0.63 -5.43 -3.41
C THR A 75 -0.38 -6.44 -2.29
N LEU A 76 -1.42 -6.85 -1.55
CA LEU A 76 -1.31 -7.87 -0.50
C LEU A 76 -1.26 -9.30 -1.04
N ARG A 77 -1.50 -9.53 -2.34
CA ARG A 77 -1.47 -10.86 -2.96
C ARG A 77 -0.18 -11.64 -2.66
N TRP A 78 0.93 -10.93 -2.49
CA TRP A 78 2.25 -11.52 -2.28
C TRP A 78 2.62 -11.76 -0.81
N TRP A 79 1.78 -11.36 0.14
CA TRP A 79 1.97 -11.61 1.57
C TRP A 79 1.24 -12.85 2.08
N GLY A 80 0.33 -13.43 1.29
CA GLY A 80 -0.28 -14.73 1.57
C GLY A 80 0.38 -15.82 0.74
N LYS A 81 0.99 -16.81 1.40
CA LYS A 81 1.16 -18.13 0.79
C LYS A 81 -0.20 -18.79 0.64
#